data_AF-A0A7Y7CA40-F1
#
_entry.id   AF-A0A7Y7CA40-F1
#
_cell.length_a   1.000
_cell.length_b   1.000
_cell.length_c   1.000
_cell.angle_alpha   90.00
_cell.angle_beta   90.00
_cell.angle_gamma   90.00
#
_symmetry.space_group_name_H-M   'P 1'
#
loop_
_entity.id
_entity.type
_entity.pdbx_description
1 polymer ?
#
loop_
_entity_poly.entity_id
_entity_poly.type
_entity_poly.pdbx_seq_one_letter_code
_entity_poly.pdbx_strand_id
1 'polypeptide(L)'
;MTEMMAKWDVKVLGGLGGALLALAAVFLWRDLHVPAEALLILAACVTLALAFLSVPRGGLLVFPIAVLATSATGGLWYAATKHPLLLVGLALTLITSVVMLPRSQPKSDTTLERVRDVLVWFGFTAATIAATWAFYFHFLTLGVAEDHIARRLVLTLGWLVIGVVMVFLGRKRGTPVIRDAGFCFVAISVGKTLLYDTANLDGTLRVAGLAAAGLLMLGTAWLSARSTPANVRSA
;
A
#
# COMPACT_ATOMS: atom_id res chain seq x y z
N MET A 1 -10.05 -5.59 -44.24
CA MET A 1 -9.39 -6.88 -43.97
C MET A 1 -8.14 -6.73 -43.09
N THR A 2 -7.27 -5.74 -43.36
CA THR A 2 -6.03 -5.48 -42.61
C THR A 2 -6.22 -5.19 -41.11
N GLU A 3 -7.20 -4.39 -40.71
CA GLU A 3 -7.48 -4.12 -39.27
C GLU A 3 -7.90 -5.37 -38.48
N MET A 4 -8.57 -6.32 -39.14
CA MET A 4 -9.08 -7.52 -38.49
C MET A 4 -7.95 -8.52 -38.22
N MET A 5 -6.92 -8.56 -39.07
CA MET A 5 -5.72 -9.37 -38.86
C MET A 5 -4.84 -8.81 -37.73
N ALA A 6 -4.64 -7.50 -37.67
CA ALA A 6 -3.84 -6.88 -36.60
C ALA A 6 -4.39 -7.16 -35.18
N LYS A 7 -5.72 -7.19 -35.01
CA LYS A 7 -6.35 -7.57 -33.73
C LYS A 7 -6.17 -9.04 -33.37
N TRP A 8 -6.05 -9.91 -34.37
CA TRP A 8 -5.85 -11.34 -34.17
C TRP A 8 -4.41 -11.63 -33.75
N ASP A 9 -3.44 -10.97 -34.39
CA ASP A 9 -2.02 -11.11 -34.05
C ASP A 9 -1.74 -10.74 -32.59
N VAL A 10 -2.28 -9.62 -32.11
CA VAL A 10 -2.12 -9.17 -30.71
C VAL A 10 -2.69 -10.19 -29.72
N LYS A 11 -3.83 -10.82 -30.04
CA LYS A 11 -4.44 -11.83 -29.17
C LYS A 11 -3.64 -13.13 -29.15
N VAL A 12 -3.13 -13.56 -30.31
CA VAL A 12 -2.31 -14.77 -30.43
C VAL A 12 -0.96 -14.58 -29.73
N LEU A 13 -0.28 -13.46 -29.98
CA LEU A 13 0.99 -13.11 -29.32
C LEU A 13 0.81 -12.96 -27.81
N GLY A 14 -0.27 -12.29 -27.36
CA GLY A 14 -0.58 -12.17 -25.93
C GLY A 14 -0.90 -13.52 -25.28
N GLY A 15 -1.65 -14.38 -25.96
CA GLY A 15 -1.98 -15.72 -25.48
C GLY A 15 -0.76 -16.65 -25.38
N LEU A 16 0.06 -16.69 -26.44
CA LEU A 16 1.31 -17.46 -26.46
C LEU A 16 2.31 -16.94 -25.42
N GLY A 17 2.48 -15.63 -25.30
CA GLY A 17 3.33 -15.02 -24.27
C GLY A 17 2.87 -15.39 -22.85
N GLY A 18 1.56 -15.35 -22.58
CA GLY A 18 1.00 -15.76 -21.30
C GLY A 18 1.21 -17.25 -21.00
N ALA A 19 1.01 -18.12 -21.99
CA ALA A 19 1.23 -19.56 -21.85
C ALA A 19 2.71 -19.90 -21.57
N LEU A 20 3.64 -19.25 -22.27
CA LEU A 20 5.07 -19.43 -22.06
C LEU A 20 5.51 -18.93 -20.68
N LEU A 21 4.97 -17.81 -20.19
CA LEU A 21 5.23 -17.33 -18.83
C LEU A 21 4.71 -18.29 -17.75
N ALA A 22 3.53 -18.88 -17.96
CA ALA A 22 2.99 -19.89 -17.04
C ALA A 22 3.86 -21.16 -17.02
N LEU A 23 4.32 -21.61 -18.18
CA LEU A 23 5.22 -22.77 -18.30
C LEU A 23 6.60 -22.50 -17.66
N ALA A 24 7.13 -21.30 -17.85
CA ALA A 24 8.36 -20.87 -17.19
C ALA A 24 8.20 -20.89 -15.65
N ALA A 25 7.06 -20.44 -15.11
CA ALA A 25 6.79 -20.50 -13.67
C ALA A 25 6.74 -21.94 -13.14
N VAL A 26 6.17 -22.88 -13.91
CA VAL A 26 6.13 -24.31 -13.54
C VAL A 26 7.53 -24.93 -13.53
N PHE A 27 8.35 -24.67 -14.55
CA PHE A 27 9.72 -25.18 -14.59
C PHE A 27 10.61 -24.53 -13.53
N LEU A 28 10.40 -23.25 -13.25
CA LEU A 28 11.09 -22.57 -12.16
C LEU A 28 10.80 -23.28 -10.83
N TRP A 29 9.53 -23.58 -10.54
CA TRP A 29 9.12 -24.27 -9.32
C TRP A 29 9.65 -25.71 -9.22
N ARG A 30 9.49 -26.50 -10.29
CA ARG A 30 9.83 -27.92 -10.29
C ARG A 30 11.33 -28.18 -10.32
N ASP A 31 12.04 -27.45 -11.17
CA ASP A 31 13.43 -27.79 -11.50
C ASP A 31 14.45 -26.96 -10.70
N LEU A 32 14.05 -25.79 -10.19
CA LEU A 32 14.96 -24.86 -9.52
C LEU A 32 14.83 -24.84 -7.98
N HIS A 33 13.94 -25.65 -7.37
CA HIS A 33 13.65 -25.65 -5.92
C HIS A 33 13.46 -24.23 -5.35
N VAL A 34 12.73 -23.38 -6.08
CA VAL A 34 12.65 -21.98 -5.69
C VAL A 34 11.99 -21.85 -4.31
N PRO A 35 12.59 -21.07 -3.39
CA PRO A 35 12.02 -20.81 -2.09
C PRO A 35 10.60 -20.26 -2.25
N ALA A 36 9.66 -20.74 -1.42
CA ALA A 36 8.25 -20.35 -1.50
C ALA A 36 8.07 -18.82 -1.47
N GLU A 37 8.98 -18.10 -0.83
CA GLU A 37 9.06 -16.64 -0.76
C GLU A 37 9.11 -15.95 -2.14
N ALA A 38 9.67 -16.61 -3.16
CA ALA A 38 9.68 -16.06 -4.52
C ALA A 38 8.29 -16.02 -5.17
N LEU A 39 7.31 -16.76 -4.64
CA LEU A 39 5.92 -16.68 -5.09
C LEU A 39 5.35 -15.28 -4.89
N LEU A 40 5.76 -14.57 -3.83
CA LEU A 40 5.34 -13.19 -3.62
C LEU A 40 5.90 -12.26 -4.70
N ILE A 41 7.16 -12.47 -5.09
CA ILE A 41 7.81 -11.71 -6.18
C ILE A 41 7.06 -11.97 -7.49
N LEU A 42 6.77 -13.24 -7.80
CA LEU A 42 6.04 -13.62 -9.00
C LEU A 42 4.64 -13.02 -9.02
N ALA A 43 3.90 -13.08 -7.90
CA ALA A 43 2.58 -12.47 -7.76
C ALA A 43 2.62 -10.95 -7.94
N ALA A 44 3.61 -10.26 -7.36
CA ALA A 44 3.80 -8.83 -7.52
C ALA A 44 4.14 -8.46 -8.97
N CYS A 45 5.04 -9.21 -9.63
CA CYS A 45 5.38 -9.02 -11.04
C CYS A 45 4.17 -9.21 -11.95
N VAL A 46 3.36 -10.26 -11.73
CA VAL A 46 2.13 -10.49 -12.48
C VAL A 46 1.14 -9.33 -12.28
N THR A 47 0.95 -8.89 -11.04
CA THR A 47 0.04 -7.77 -10.73
C THR A 47 0.52 -6.47 -11.39
N LEU A 48 1.82 -6.20 -11.38
CA LEU A 48 2.43 -5.05 -12.04
C LEU A 48 2.30 -5.12 -13.57
N ALA A 49 2.62 -6.26 -14.16
CA ALA A 49 2.52 -6.48 -15.61
C ALA A 49 1.08 -6.27 -16.08
N LEU A 50 0.10 -6.85 -15.36
CA LEU A 50 -1.29 -6.65 -15.68
C LEU A 50 -1.74 -5.19 -15.50
N ALA A 51 -1.19 -4.47 -14.51
CA ALA A 51 -1.44 -3.05 -14.35
C ALA A 51 -0.91 -2.23 -15.54
N PHE A 52 0.17 -2.64 -16.20
CA PHE A 52 0.70 -1.95 -17.39
C PHE A 52 -0.03 -2.32 -18.68
N LEU A 53 -0.43 -3.59 -18.84
CA LEU A 53 -1.00 -4.12 -20.08
C LEU A 53 -2.40 -3.60 -20.43
N SER A 54 -2.93 -2.61 -19.70
CA SER A 54 -4.15 -1.87 -20.05
C SER A 54 -5.33 -2.80 -20.36
N VAL A 55 -5.46 -3.89 -19.59
CA VAL A 55 -6.54 -4.87 -19.77
C VAL A 55 -7.87 -4.09 -19.80
N PRO A 56 -8.71 -4.27 -20.84
CA PRO A 56 -9.92 -3.50 -21.02
C PRO A 56 -10.79 -3.55 -19.76
N ARG A 57 -11.54 -2.47 -19.53
CA ARG A 57 -12.28 -2.09 -18.31
C ARG A 57 -13.07 -3.22 -17.60
N GLY A 58 -13.27 -4.41 -18.18
CA GLY A 58 -13.88 -5.56 -17.49
C GLY A 58 -13.05 -6.13 -16.32
N GLY A 59 -11.74 -5.94 -16.27
CA GLY A 59 -10.86 -6.39 -15.17
C GLY A 59 -10.83 -5.47 -13.92
N LEU A 60 -11.79 -4.55 -13.79
CA LEU A 60 -11.74 -3.35 -12.93
C LEU A 60 -11.35 -3.60 -11.45
N LEU A 61 -11.78 -4.72 -10.85
CA LEU A 61 -11.56 -5.01 -9.42
C LEU A 61 -10.43 -6.00 -9.15
N VAL A 62 -10.03 -6.81 -10.13
CA VAL A 62 -9.03 -7.87 -9.91
C VAL A 62 -7.70 -7.26 -9.47
N PHE A 63 -7.29 -6.14 -10.08
CA PHE A 63 -6.02 -5.48 -9.75
C PHE A 63 -5.93 -4.96 -8.33
N PRO A 64 -6.86 -4.09 -7.86
CA PRO A 64 -6.74 -3.55 -6.51
C PRO A 64 -6.95 -4.63 -5.45
N ILE A 65 -7.75 -5.67 -5.73
CA ILE A 65 -7.85 -6.85 -4.86
C ILE A 65 -6.51 -7.58 -4.79
N ALA A 66 -5.85 -7.82 -5.93
CA ALA A 66 -4.55 -8.48 -5.97
C ALA A 66 -3.47 -7.69 -5.22
N VAL A 67 -3.42 -6.36 -5.36
CA VAL A 67 -2.51 -5.50 -4.59
C VAL A 67 -2.80 -5.59 -3.10
N LEU A 68 -4.06 -5.47 -2.69
CA LEU A 68 -4.44 -5.56 -1.29
C LEU A 68 -4.09 -6.94 -0.71
N ALA A 69 -4.44 -8.01 -1.42
CA ALA A 69 -4.13 -9.38 -1.02
C ALA A 69 -2.61 -9.61 -0.90
N THR A 70 -1.83 -9.25 -1.92
CA THR A 70 -0.36 -9.42 -1.91
C THR A 70 0.32 -8.58 -0.83
N SER A 71 -0.18 -7.38 -0.55
CA SER A 71 0.36 -6.56 0.54
C SER A 71 0.09 -7.17 1.92
N ALA A 72 -1.15 -7.63 2.16
CA ALA A 72 -1.55 -8.23 3.42
C ALA A 72 -0.85 -9.59 3.64
N THR A 73 -0.90 -10.49 2.67
CA THR A 73 -0.27 -11.80 2.77
C THR A 73 1.25 -11.68 2.80
N GLY A 74 1.85 -10.82 1.97
CA GLY A 74 3.29 -10.58 1.96
C GLY A 74 3.79 -9.99 3.27
N GLY A 75 3.04 -9.04 3.86
CA GLY A 75 3.38 -8.44 5.15
C GLY A 75 3.31 -9.45 6.29
N LEU A 76 2.22 -10.24 6.36
CA LEU A 76 2.06 -11.29 7.37
C LEU A 76 3.10 -12.40 7.21
N TRP A 77 3.40 -12.80 5.97
CA TRP A 77 4.41 -13.80 5.69
C TRP A 77 5.80 -13.32 6.11
N TYR A 78 6.15 -12.07 5.79
CA TYR A 78 7.41 -11.50 6.25
C TYR A 78 7.47 -11.41 7.78
N ALA A 79 6.36 -11.10 8.46
CA ALA A 79 6.33 -11.10 9.92
C ALA A 79 6.61 -12.49 10.51
N ALA A 80 6.15 -13.55 9.86
CA ALA A 80 6.36 -14.93 10.30
C ALA A 80 7.78 -15.45 10.03
N THR A 81 8.33 -15.24 8.83
CA THR A 81 9.60 -15.86 8.40
C THR A 81 10.79 -14.91 8.43
N LYS A 82 10.56 -13.59 8.32
CA LYS A 82 11.58 -12.52 8.23
C LYS A 82 12.55 -12.71 7.06
N HIS A 83 12.17 -13.49 6.05
CA HIS A 83 13.04 -13.84 4.93
C HIS A 83 13.28 -12.64 4.00
N PRO A 84 14.53 -12.33 3.60
CA PRO A 84 14.87 -11.11 2.85
C PRO A 84 14.23 -11.04 1.46
N LEU A 85 14.00 -12.18 0.79
CA LEU A 85 13.36 -12.20 -0.54
C LEU A 85 11.95 -11.59 -0.55
N LEU A 86 11.21 -11.70 0.56
CA LEU A 86 9.87 -11.11 0.66
C LEU A 86 9.90 -9.57 0.62
N LEU A 87 11.03 -8.94 0.97
CA LEU A 87 11.20 -7.49 0.85
C LEU A 87 11.12 -7.04 -0.61
N VAL A 88 11.68 -7.83 -1.54
CA VAL A 88 11.61 -7.55 -2.97
C VAL A 88 10.15 -7.61 -3.43
N GLY A 89 9.41 -8.65 -3.02
CA GLY A 89 7.99 -8.78 -3.31
C GLY A 89 7.17 -7.60 -2.78
N LEU A 90 7.37 -7.23 -1.51
CA LEU A 90 6.69 -6.09 -0.89
C LEU A 90 7.04 -4.75 -1.56
N ALA A 91 8.30 -4.54 -1.95
CA ALA A 91 8.71 -3.34 -2.68
C ALA A 91 8.01 -3.25 -4.05
N LEU A 92 7.93 -4.36 -4.78
CA LEU A 92 7.22 -4.43 -6.06
C LEU A 92 5.71 -4.19 -5.87
N THR A 93 5.09 -4.74 -4.82
CA THR A 93 3.69 -4.47 -4.48
C THR A 93 3.47 -2.99 -4.18
N LEU A 94 4.39 -2.35 -3.43
CA LEU A 94 4.33 -0.91 -3.17
C LEU A 94 4.41 -0.10 -4.47
N ILE A 95 5.39 -0.38 -5.33
CA ILE A 95 5.51 0.28 -6.64
C ILE A 95 4.22 0.11 -7.46
N THR A 96 3.68 -1.10 -7.49
CA THR A 96 2.43 -1.41 -8.20
C THR A 96 1.27 -0.56 -7.68
N SER A 97 1.12 -0.46 -6.36
CA SER A 97 0.08 0.36 -5.74
C SER A 97 0.21 1.86 -6.07
N VAL A 98 1.44 2.39 -6.10
CA VAL A 98 1.71 3.79 -6.49
C VAL A 98 1.32 4.04 -7.94
N VAL A 99 1.68 3.13 -8.85
CA VAL A 99 1.34 3.21 -10.28
C VAL A 99 -0.18 3.20 -10.50
N MET A 100 -0.96 2.64 -9.58
CA MET A 100 -2.42 2.61 -9.66
C MET A 100 -3.10 3.91 -9.22
N LEU A 101 -2.46 4.74 -8.38
CA LEU A 101 -3.08 5.96 -7.85
C LEU A 101 -3.49 6.96 -8.96
N PRO A 102 -2.65 7.30 -9.96
CA PRO A 102 -3.06 8.23 -11.02
C PRO A 102 -4.23 7.70 -11.87
N ARG A 103 -4.44 6.38 -11.88
CA ARG A 103 -5.50 5.72 -12.65
C ARG A 103 -6.82 5.61 -11.90
N SER A 104 -6.88 6.04 -10.64
CA SER A 104 -8.08 5.98 -9.81
C SER A 104 -9.00 7.19 -9.97
N GLN A 105 -8.73 8.11 -10.90
CA GLN A 105 -9.56 9.29 -11.10
C GLN A 105 -11.02 8.89 -11.42
N PRO A 106 -11.99 9.27 -10.57
CA PRO A 106 -13.39 8.95 -10.81
C PRO A 106 -13.84 9.69 -12.07
N LYS A 107 -14.19 8.92 -13.11
CA LYS A 107 -14.77 9.46 -14.35
C LYS A 107 -16.27 9.21 -14.43
N SER A 108 -16.82 8.29 -13.62
CA SER A 108 -18.26 8.07 -13.49
C SER A 108 -18.66 7.77 -12.04
N ASP A 109 -19.90 8.10 -11.66
CA ASP A 109 -20.44 7.84 -10.31
C ASP A 109 -21.02 6.43 -10.17
N THR A 110 -20.42 5.44 -10.83
CA THR A 110 -20.87 4.05 -10.69
C THR A 110 -20.39 3.46 -9.36
N THR A 111 -21.23 2.66 -8.70
CA THR A 111 -20.88 1.96 -7.45
C THR A 111 -19.59 1.15 -7.58
N LEU A 112 -19.36 0.56 -8.75
CA LEU A 112 -18.16 -0.22 -9.05
C LEU A 112 -16.89 0.63 -9.04
N GLU A 113 -16.93 1.84 -9.59
CA GLU A 113 -15.78 2.77 -9.56
C GLU A 113 -15.47 3.22 -8.12
N ARG A 114 -16.49 3.43 -7.30
CA ARG A 114 -16.32 3.76 -5.88
C ARG A 114 -15.64 2.62 -5.11
N VAL A 115 -16.11 1.38 -5.29
CA VAL A 115 -15.48 0.20 -4.67
C VAL A 115 -14.03 0.05 -5.13
N ARG A 116 -13.76 0.28 -6.42
CA ARG A 116 -12.40 0.25 -6.96
C ARG A 116 -11.51 1.30 -6.31
N ASP A 117 -11.95 2.56 -6.22
CA ASP A 117 -11.16 3.64 -5.62
C ASP A 117 -10.83 3.31 -4.15
N VAL A 118 -11.82 2.81 -3.38
CA VAL A 118 -11.60 2.29 -2.03
C VAL A 118 -10.50 1.22 -2.02
N LEU A 119 -10.62 0.17 -2.83
CA LEU A 119 -9.62 -0.90 -2.85
C LEU A 119 -8.23 -0.41 -3.28
N VAL A 120 -8.13 0.56 -4.19
CA VAL A 120 -6.84 1.15 -4.60
C VAL A 120 -6.18 1.87 -3.42
N TRP A 121 -6.91 2.74 -2.72
CA TRP A 121 -6.35 3.51 -1.61
C TRP A 121 -6.03 2.65 -0.39
N PHE A 122 -6.88 1.66 -0.08
CA PHE A 122 -6.60 0.70 0.99
C PHE A 122 -5.45 -0.25 0.62
N GLY A 123 -5.38 -0.69 -0.64
CA GLY A 123 -4.25 -1.47 -1.15
C GLY A 123 -2.92 -0.71 -1.07
N PHE A 124 -2.91 0.56 -1.45
CA PHE A 124 -1.76 1.45 -1.28
C PHE A 124 -1.35 1.61 0.19
N THR A 125 -2.33 1.83 1.07
CA THR A 125 -2.10 1.97 2.52
C THR A 125 -1.48 0.69 3.09
N ALA A 126 -2.07 -0.47 2.80
CA ALA A 126 -1.56 -1.76 3.24
C ALA A 126 -0.16 -2.06 2.69
N ALA A 127 0.08 -1.81 1.39
CA ALA A 127 1.39 -1.98 0.77
C ALA A 127 2.45 -1.08 1.39
N THR A 128 2.13 0.19 1.64
CA THR A 128 3.05 1.15 2.27
C THR A 128 3.41 0.70 3.68
N ILE A 129 2.42 0.31 4.49
CA ILE A 129 2.65 -0.13 5.87
C ILE A 129 3.47 -1.42 5.89
N ALA A 130 3.07 -2.43 5.11
CA ALA A 130 3.79 -3.71 5.03
C ALA A 130 5.23 -3.52 4.57
N ALA A 131 5.46 -2.79 3.47
CA ALA A 131 6.79 -2.57 2.92
C ALA A 131 7.68 -1.73 3.84
N THR A 132 7.18 -0.61 4.38
CA THR A 132 7.98 0.26 5.26
C THR A 132 8.25 -0.39 6.61
N TRP A 133 7.31 -1.15 7.16
CA TRP A 133 7.54 -1.95 8.38
C TRP A 133 8.59 -3.03 8.14
N ALA A 134 8.45 -3.83 7.07
CA ALA A 134 9.36 -4.91 6.76
C ALA A 134 10.78 -4.39 6.46
N PHE A 135 10.87 -3.30 5.69
CA PHE A 135 12.13 -2.61 5.41
C PHE A 135 12.77 -2.10 6.70
N TYR A 136 12.01 -1.38 7.53
CA TYR A 136 12.50 -0.88 8.82
C TYR A 136 13.02 -2.03 9.69
N PHE A 137 12.27 -3.12 9.82
CA PHE A 137 12.66 -4.25 10.64
C PHE A 137 13.92 -4.95 10.12
N HIS A 138 14.02 -5.18 8.81
CA HIS A 138 15.21 -5.80 8.24
C HIS A 138 16.46 -4.95 8.41
N PHE A 139 16.38 -3.67 8.05
CA PHE A 139 17.56 -2.82 7.94
C PHE A 139 17.96 -2.17 9.26
N LEU A 140 17.03 -1.91 10.17
CA LEU A 140 17.34 -1.20 11.42
C LEU A 140 17.29 -2.09 12.66
N THR A 141 16.62 -3.24 12.60
CA THR A 141 16.58 -4.19 13.72
C THR A 141 17.50 -5.39 13.49
N LEU A 142 17.63 -5.88 12.25
CA LEU A 142 18.49 -7.04 11.93
C LEU A 142 19.83 -6.66 11.29
N GLY A 143 19.96 -5.43 10.78
CA GLY A 143 21.12 -4.99 9.98
C GLY A 143 21.91 -3.83 10.59
N VAL A 144 23.22 -4.05 10.75
CA VAL A 144 24.33 -3.07 10.78
C VAL A 144 24.37 -2.03 11.92
N ALA A 145 23.26 -1.59 12.50
CA ALA A 145 23.25 -0.60 13.59
C ALA A 145 22.71 -1.19 14.89
N GLU A 146 23.30 -0.79 16.03
CA GLU A 146 22.71 -1.06 17.34
C GLU A 146 21.28 -0.52 17.38
N ASP A 147 20.36 -1.38 17.82
CA ASP A 147 18.93 -1.09 17.90
C ASP A 147 18.68 -0.07 19.02
N HIS A 148 18.69 1.22 18.66
CA HIS A 148 18.23 2.27 19.55
C HIS A 148 16.72 2.40 19.48
N ILE A 149 16.07 2.24 20.64
CA ILE A 149 14.62 2.34 20.82
C ILE A 149 14.05 3.64 20.20
N ALA A 150 14.80 4.75 20.27
CA ALA A 150 14.41 6.03 19.68
C ALA A 150 14.17 5.98 18.14
N ARG A 151 14.90 5.12 17.41
CA ARG A 151 14.72 4.99 15.95
C ARG A 151 13.37 4.37 15.60
N ARG A 152 12.81 3.52 16.47
CA ARG A 152 11.53 2.84 16.25
C ARG A 152 10.35 3.81 16.24
N LEU A 153 10.50 4.92 16.96
CA LEU A 153 9.54 6.00 17.05
C LEU A 153 9.43 6.77 15.72
N VAL A 154 10.53 6.85 14.95
CA VAL A 154 10.58 7.56 13.66
C VAL A 154 9.60 6.95 12.65
N LEU A 155 9.51 5.61 12.59
CA LEU A 155 8.55 4.95 11.71
C LEU A 155 7.10 5.27 12.10
N THR A 156 6.78 5.18 13.40
CA THR A 156 5.44 5.49 13.91
C THR A 156 5.05 6.94 13.63
N LEU A 157 5.95 7.90 13.87
CA LEU A 157 5.72 9.31 13.54
C LEU A 157 5.60 9.54 12.03
N GLY A 158 6.41 8.86 11.23
CA GLY A 158 6.32 8.94 9.77
C GLY A 158 4.95 8.51 9.26
N TRP A 159 4.44 7.37 9.72
CA TRP A 159 3.08 6.92 9.41
C TRP A 159 2.01 7.90 9.90
N LEU A 160 2.16 8.44 11.11
CA LEU A 160 1.21 9.42 11.64
C LEU A 160 1.16 10.69 10.78
N VAL A 161 2.31 11.22 10.39
CA VAL A 161 2.41 12.40 9.52
C VAL A 161 1.77 12.13 8.15
N ILE A 162 2.06 10.97 7.54
CA ILE A 162 1.41 10.57 6.28
C ILE A 162 -0.12 10.52 6.44
N GLY A 163 -0.61 9.88 7.50
CA GLY A 163 -2.03 9.78 7.79
C GLY A 163 -2.69 11.15 7.98
N VAL A 164 -2.07 12.03 8.76
CA VAL A 164 -2.50 13.42 8.97
C VAL A 164 -2.59 14.19 7.65
N VAL A 165 -1.55 14.11 6.82
CA VAL A 165 -1.50 14.80 5.52
C VAL A 165 -2.61 14.26 4.61
N MET A 166 -2.82 12.94 4.57
CA MET A 166 -3.89 12.33 3.77
C MET A 166 -5.28 12.73 4.26
N VAL A 167 -5.53 12.76 5.58
CA VAL A 167 -6.81 13.24 6.16
C VAL A 167 -7.07 14.69 5.76
N PHE A 168 -6.06 15.55 5.90
CA PHE A 168 -6.16 16.97 5.53
C PHE A 168 -6.43 17.16 4.04
N LEU A 169 -5.64 16.51 3.17
CA LEU A 169 -5.81 16.57 1.71
C LEU A 169 -7.14 15.98 1.26
N GLY A 170 -7.57 14.86 1.86
CA GLY A 170 -8.85 14.22 1.57
C GLY A 170 -10.04 15.13 1.89
N ARG A 171 -9.98 15.85 3.02
CA ARG A 171 -10.98 16.90 3.35
C ARG A 171 -10.93 18.06 2.37
N LYS A 172 -9.74 18.63 2.12
CA LYS A 172 -9.55 19.78 1.23
C LYS A 172 -10.05 19.50 -0.20
N ARG A 173 -9.88 18.27 -0.67
CA ARG A 173 -10.30 17.84 -2.01
C ARG A 173 -11.72 17.26 -2.07
N GLY A 174 -12.41 17.12 -0.93
CA GLY A 174 -13.73 16.49 -0.87
C GLY A 174 -13.74 14.99 -1.22
N THR A 175 -12.60 14.31 -1.12
CA THR A 175 -12.45 12.89 -1.48
C THR A 175 -12.44 12.03 -0.21
N PRO A 176 -13.57 11.41 0.19
CA PRO A 176 -13.67 10.69 1.46
C PRO A 176 -12.72 9.49 1.52
N VAL A 177 -12.46 8.83 0.39
CA VAL A 177 -11.60 7.64 0.34
C VAL A 177 -10.16 7.94 0.77
N ILE A 178 -9.57 9.05 0.30
CA ILE A 178 -8.22 9.48 0.70
C ILE A 178 -8.18 9.76 2.21
N ARG A 179 -9.24 10.39 2.73
CA ARG A 179 -9.37 10.71 4.15
C ARG A 179 -9.44 9.44 4.99
N ASP A 180 -10.24 8.47 4.56
CA ASP A 180 -10.44 7.21 5.29
C ASP A 180 -9.16 6.35 5.27
N ALA A 181 -8.44 6.30 4.14
CA ALA A 181 -7.09 5.73 4.08
C ALA A 181 -6.09 6.43 5.01
N GLY A 182 -6.16 7.77 5.09
CA GLY A 182 -5.38 8.55 6.06
C GLY A 182 -5.71 8.17 7.51
N PHE A 183 -6.97 7.94 7.85
CA PHE A 183 -7.36 7.46 9.17
C PHE A 183 -6.82 6.07 9.49
N CYS A 184 -6.66 5.18 8.50
CA CYS A 184 -5.99 3.89 8.72
C CYS A 184 -4.53 4.06 9.16
N PHE A 185 -3.76 4.95 8.51
CA PHE A 185 -2.40 5.28 8.95
C PHE A 185 -2.38 5.84 10.37
N VAL A 186 -3.30 6.75 10.69
CA VAL A 186 -3.42 7.30 12.05
C VAL A 186 -3.73 6.19 13.06
N ALA A 187 -4.73 5.37 12.80
CA ALA A 187 -5.15 4.29 13.69
C ALA A 187 -4.03 3.28 13.94
N ILE A 188 -3.28 2.90 12.90
CA ILE A 188 -2.15 1.97 13.01
C ILE A 188 -0.99 2.61 13.80
N SER A 189 -0.71 3.89 13.57
CA SER A 189 0.33 4.62 14.31
C SER A 189 -0.02 4.74 15.78
N VAL A 190 -1.27 5.11 16.09
CA VAL A 190 -1.77 5.21 17.47
C VAL A 190 -1.80 3.84 18.14
N GLY A 191 -2.31 2.82 17.44
CA GLY A 191 -2.33 1.45 17.94
C GLY A 191 -0.92 0.96 18.30
N LYS A 192 0.05 1.16 17.40
CA LYS A 192 1.46 0.86 17.68
C LYS A 192 2.00 1.67 18.86
N THR A 193 1.67 2.96 18.92
CA THR A 193 2.13 3.83 20.02
C THR A 193 1.61 3.30 21.36
N LEU A 194 0.32 3.02 21.46
CA LEU A 194 -0.35 2.62 22.70
C LEU A 194 -0.04 1.19 23.13
N LEU A 195 0.11 0.25 22.18
CA LEU A 195 0.31 -1.18 22.48
C LEU A 195 1.78 -1.55 22.61
N TYR A 196 2.67 -0.85 21.90
CA TYR A 196 4.08 -1.22 21.83
C TYR A 196 4.99 -0.12 22.38
N ASP A 197 4.86 1.11 21.88
CA ASP A 197 5.82 2.16 22.19
C ASP A 197 5.69 2.62 23.67
N THR A 198 4.48 2.65 24.25
CA THR A 198 4.27 2.90 25.69
C THR A 198 4.88 1.84 26.60
N ALA A 199 5.07 0.60 26.14
CA ALA A 199 5.67 -0.46 26.96
C ALA A 199 7.19 -0.49 26.84
N ASN A 200 7.73 -0.05 25.70
CA ASN A 200 9.14 -0.26 25.33
C ASN A 200 9.97 1.03 25.26
N LEU A 201 9.36 2.23 25.34
CA LEU A 201 10.09 3.50 25.38
C LEU A 201 10.44 3.93 26.80
N ASP A 202 11.63 4.52 26.93
CA ASP A 202 12.04 5.30 28.09
C ASP A 202 11.05 6.43 28.39
N GLY A 203 10.92 6.77 29.68
CA GLY A 203 9.90 7.71 30.17
C GLY A 203 9.88 9.03 29.41
N THR A 204 11.04 9.65 29.18
CA THR A 204 11.14 10.94 28.47
C THR A 204 10.70 10.83 27.01
N LEU A 205 11.16 9.80 26.28
CA LEU A 205 10.81 9.60 24.88
C LEU A 205 9.32 9.27 24.71
N ARG A 206 8.73 8.53 25.65
CA ARG A 206 7.31 8.22 25.68
C ARG A 206 6.46 9.49 25.80
N VAL A 207 6.80 10.36 26.76
CA VAL A 207 6.10 11.64 26.96
C VAL A 207 6.25 12.53 25.73
N ALA A 208 7.46 12.67 25.20
CA ALA A 208 7.72 13.48 24.01
C ALA A 208 6.96 12.95 22.77
N GLY A 209 6.97 11.63 22.55
CA GLY A 209 6.28 10.98 21.43
C GLY A 209 4.76 11.14 21.51
N LEU A 210 4.16 10.93 22.68
CA LEU A 210 2.72 11.13 22.90
C LEU A 210 2.32 12.60 22.73
N ALA A 211 3.12 13.53 23.26
CA ALA A 211 2.89 14.96 23.10
C ALA A 211 2.95 15.38 21.61
N ALA A 212 3.97 14.92 20.88
CA ALA A 212 4.11 15.19 19.45
C ALA A 212 2.93 14.63 18.64
N ALA A 213 2.51 13.39 18.93
CA ALA A 213 1.37 12.78 18.27
C ALA A 213 0.06 13.54 18.56
N GLY A 214 -0.17 13.93 19.81
CA GLY A 214 -1.32 14.73 20.20
C GLY A 214 -1.35 16.11 19.53
N LEU A 215 -0.21 16.81 19.49
CA LEU A 215 -0.08 18.10 18.80
C LEU A 215 -0.37 17.99 17.30
N LEU A 216 0.14 16.94 16.64
CA LEU A 216 -0.15 16.69 15.23
C LEU A 216 -1.65 16.50 14.98
N MET A 217 -2.33 15.68 15.80
CA MET A 217 -3.78 15.46 15.66
C MET A 217 -4.60 16.72 15.93
N LEU A 218 -4.31 17.43 17.02
CA LEU A 218 -4.99 18.67 17.38
C LEU A 218 -4.78 19.76 16.31
N GLY A 219 -3.55 19.92 15.82
CA GLY A 219 -3.23 20.85 14.74
C GLY A 219 -4.00 20.52 13.45
N THR A 220 -4.09 19.23 13.10
CA THR A 220 -4.84 18.78 11.93
C THR A 220 -6.34 19.02 12.08
N ALA A 221 -6.91 18.75 13.27
CA ALA A 221 -8.31 19.02 13.56
C ALA A 221 -8.63 20.51 13.46
N TRP A 222 -7.77 21.37 14.02
CA TRP A 222 -7.90 22.83 13.96
C TRP A 222 -7.79 23.37 12.52
N LEU A 223 -6.79 22.93 11.75
CA LEU A 223 -6.64 23.29 10.33
C LEU A 223 -7.84 22.83 9.49
N SER A 224 -8.34 21.64 9.80
CA SER A 224 -9.52 21.09 9.12
C SER A 224 -10.79 21.87 9.45
N ALA A 225 -10.98 22.32 10.69
CA ALA A 225 -12.13 23.11 11.10
C ALA A 225 -12.20 24.46 10.39
N ARG A 226 -11.04 25.08 10.11
CA ARG A 226 -10.93 26.34 9.36
C ARG A 226 -11.16 26.20 7.86
N SER A 227 -10.96 25.00 7.32
CA SER A 227 -11.06 24.73 5.89
C SER A 227 -12.49 24.43 5.44
N THR A 228 -13.46 24.32 6.36
CA THR A 228 -14.88 24.13 6.03
C THR A 228 -15.48 25.47 5.53
N PRO A 229 -15.93 25.57 4.26
CA PRO A 229 -16.51 26.81 3.73
C PRO A 229 -17.82 27.18 4.45
N ALA A 230 -18.06 28.48 4.64
CA ALA A 230 -19.23 29.03 5.34
C ALA A 230 -20.60 28.73 4.68
N ASN A 231 -20.62 28.19 3.45
CA ASN A 231 -21.83 27.99 2.65
C ASN A 231 -22.76 26.85 3.14
N VAL A 232 -22.41 26.10 4.18
CA VAL A 232 -23.27 25.05 4.76
C VAL A 232 -24.01 25.56 6.02
N ARG A 233 -23.81 26.81 6.44
CA ARG A 233 -24.48 27.38 7.63
C ARG A 233 -25.83 28.03 7.35
N SER A 234 -26.33 27.97 6.11
CA SER A 234 -27.59 28.62 5.71
C SER A 234 -28.49 27.74 4.83
N ALA A 235 -28.47 26.42 5.03
CA ALA A 235 -29.47 25.49 4.49
C ALA A 235 -30.13 24.71 5.63
#